data_AF-A0A1G5U2V0-F1
#
_entry.id   AF-A0A1G5U2V0-F1
#
_cell.length_a   1.000
_cell.length_b   1.000
_cell.length_c   1.000
_cell.angle_alpha   90.00
_cell.angle_beta   90.00
_cell.angle_gamma   90.00
#
_symmetry.space_group_name_H-M   'P 1'
#
loop_
_entity.id
_entity.type
_entity.pdbx_description
1 polymer ?
#
loop_
_entity_poly.entity_id
_entity_poly.type
_entity_poly.pdbx_seq_one_letter_code
_entity_poly.pdbx_strand_id
1 'polypeptide(L)'
;MKRGLIKLALTLALLLALFHLLVPVTVSGFGVREVACVFFYSLVGVPSEVAVGVSLLNYLLVIGARALLGGLLLLFDRGRQIAGRPG
;
A
#
# COMPACT_ATOMS: atom_id res chain seq x y z
N MET A 1 -15.19 -16.59 21.62
CA MET A 1 -15.60 -15.56 20.63
C MET A 1 -14.44 -14.79 19.99
N LYS A 2 -13.46 -14.24 20.72
CA LYS A 2 -12.43 -13.35 20.14
C LYS A 2 -11.56 -13.97 19.02
N ARG A 3 -11.22 -15.26 19.14
CA ARG A 3 -10.41 -15.97 18.13
C ARG A 3 -11.12 -16.15 16.78
N GLY A 4 -12.45 -16.26 16.77
CA GLY A 4 -13.23 -16.36 15.53
C GLY A 4 -13.33 -15.02 14.81
N LEU A 5 -13.53 -13.94 15.57
CA LEU A 5 -13.56 -12.57 15.05
C LEU A 5 -12.21 -12.15 14.44
N ILE A 6 -11.11 -12.52 15.09
CA ILE A 6 -9.75 -12.25 14.58
C ILE A 6 -9.50 -13.00 13.27
N LYS A 7 -9.90 -14.27 13.18
CA LYS A 7 -9.78 -15.04 11.93
C LYS A 7 -10.62 -14.42 10.83
N LEU A 8 -11.87 -14.05 11.10
CA LEU A 8 -12.75 -13.39 10.14
C LEU A 8 -12.15 -12.07 9.64
N ALA A 9 -11.68 -11.22 10.54
CA ALA A 9 -11.04 -9.95 10.19
C ALA A 9 -9.77 -10.16 9.36
N LEU A 10 -8.96 -11.17 9.70
CA LEU A 10 -7.75 -11.53 8.96
C LEU A 10 -8.09 -12.05 7.56
N THR A 11 -9.08 -12.93 7.43
CA THR A 11 -9.53 -13.44 6.13
C THR A 11 -10.11 -12.33 5.27
N LEU A 12 -10.92 -11.44 5.84
CA LEU A 12 -11.48 -10.28 5.14
C LEU A 12 -10.38 -9.32 4.66
N ALA A 13 -9.38 -9.04 5.51
CA ALA A 13 -8.23 -8.21 5.15
C ALA A 13 -7.39 -8.83 4.02
N LEU A 14 -7.19 -10.16 4.05
CA LEU A 14 -6.46 -10.88 3.01
C LEU A 14 -7.22 -10.85 1.66
N LEU A 15 -8.54 -11.02 1.71
CA LEU A 15 -9.40 -11.05 0.52
C LEU A 15 -9.48 -9.66 -0.14
N LEU A 16 -9.58 -8.60 0.68
CA LEU A 16 -9.47 -7.23 0.22
C LEU A 16 -8.09 -6.96 -0.40
N ALA A 17 -7.00 -7.43 0.22
CA ALA A 17 -5.65 -7.26 -0.33
C ALA A 17 -5.50 -7.95 -1.70
N LEU A 18 -5.99 -9.18 -1.85
CA LEU A 18 -5.97 -9.89 -3.14
C LEU A 18 -6.75 -9.15 -4.23
N PHE A 19 -7.92 -8.62 -3.91
CA PHE A 19 -8.73 -7.85 -4.85
C PHE A 19 -7.98 -6.61 -5.36
N HIS A 20 -7.24 -5.92 -4.48
CA HIS A 20 -6.39 -4.79 -4.86
C HIS A 20 -5.18 -5.18 -5.72
N LEU A 21 -4.72 -6.45 -5.67
CA LEU A 21 -3.64 -6.94 -6.53
C LEU A 21 -4.13 -7.42 -7.91
N LEU A 22 -5.35 -7.95 -7.99
CA LEU A 22 -5.86 -8.59 -9.21
C LEU A 22 -6.66 -7.66 -10.12
N VAL A 23 -7.35 -6.67 -9.56
CA VAL A 23 -8.28 -5.82 -10.32
C VAL A 23 -7.57 -4.69 -11.08
N PRO A 24 -6.53 -4.02 -10.55
CA PRO A 24 -5.85 -2.98 -11.28
C PRO A 24 -4.62 -3.51 -12.01
N VAL A 25 -4.57 -3.31 -13.33
CA VAL A 25 -3.36 -3.46 -14.15
C VAL A 25 -2.34 -2.34 -13.86
N THR A 26 -2.74 -1.31 -13.10
CA THR A 26 -1.91 -0.17 -12.71
C THR A 26 -1.10 -0.45 -11.44
N VAL A 27 0.04 0.23 -11.27
CA VAL A 27 0.92 0.11 -10.09
C VAL A 27 0.11 0.31 -8.80
N SER A 28 -0.18 -0.79 -8.11
CA SER A 28 -0.97 -0.81 -6.87
C SER A 28 -2.37 -0.16 -6.95
N GLY A 29 -3.01 -0.16 -8.11
CA GLY A 29 -4.35 0.43 -8.27
C GLY A 29 -4.39 1.96 -8.15
N PHE A 30 -3.29 2.62 -8.52
CA PHE A 30 -3.27 4.07 -8.76
C PHE A 30 -4.40 4.48 -9.72
N GLY A 31 -5.08 5.60 -9.43
CA GLY A 31 -6.30 6.05 -10.10
C GLY A 31 -7.57 5.45 -9.48
N VAL A 32 -7.73 4.12 -9.57
CA VAL A 32 -8.93 3.41 -9.08
C VAL A 32 -9.12 3.62 -7.57
N ARG A 33 -8.04 3.56 -6.80
CA ARG A 33 -8.06 3.77 -5.35
C ARG A 33 -8.41 5.20 -4.97
N GLU A 34 -7.92 6.21 -5.70
CA GLU A 34 -8.28 7.61 -5.43
C GLU A 34 -9.77 7.85 -5.70
N VAL A 35 -10.29 7.35 -6.82
CA VAL A 35 -11.71 7.49 -7.17
C VAL A 35 -12.61 6.75 -6.19
N ALA A 36 -12.23 5.55 -5.76
CA ALA A 36 -12.96 4.81 -4.74
C ALA A 36 -12.99 5.57 -3.40
N CYS A 37 -11.86 6.14 -2.98
CA CYS A 37 -11.81 7.01 -1.80
C CYS A 37 -12.77 8.20 -1.96
N VAL A 38 -12.70 8.96 -3.05
CA VAL A 38 -13.61 10.11 -3.27
C VAL A 38 -15.07 9.68 -3.20
N PHE A 39 -15.44 8.57 -3.84
CA PHE A 39 -16.81 8.05 -3.81
C PHE A 39 -17.27 7.73 -2.39
N PHE A 40 -16.52 6.92 -1.63
CA PHE A 40 -16.95 6.54 -0.27
C PHE A 40 -16.93 7.71 0.71
N TYR A 41 -15.92 8.58 0.63
CA TYR A 41 -15.81 9.74 1.51
C TYR A 41 -16.85 10.81 1.17
N SER A 42 -17.30 10.91 -0.08
CA SER A 42 -18.42 11.78 -0.45
C SER A 42 -19.75 11.38 0.21
N LEU A 43 -19.94 10.08 0.52
CA LEU A 43 -21.13 9.62 1.26
C LEU A 43 -21.18 10.16 2.69
N VAL A 44 -20.02 10.54 3.23
CA VAL A 44 -19.87 11.11 4.58
C VAL A 44 -19.71 12.64 4.53
N GLY A 45 -19.87 13.26 3.36
CA GLY A 45 -19.77 14.71 3.16
C GLY A 45 -18.35 15.26 3.13
N VAL A 46 -17.33 14.41 2.95
CA VAL A 46 -15.94 14.84 2.92
C VAL A 46 -15.57 15.39 1.53
N PRO A 47 -14.87 16.54 1.45
CA PRO A 47 -14.43 17.11 0.18
C PRO A 47 -13.47 16.19 -0.58
N SER A 48 -13.51 16.28 -1.91
CA SER A 48 -12.75 15.40 -2.80
C SER A 48 -11.23 15.52 -2.62
N GLU A 49 -10.76 16.74 -2.33
CA GLU A 49 -9.34 17.06 -2.17
C GLU A 49 -8.77 16.36 -0.94
N VAL A 50 -9.56 16.31 0.13
CA VAL A 50 -9.19 15.63 1.39
C VAL A 50 -9.20 14.11 1.19
N ALA A 51 -10.21 13.58 0.51
CA ALA A 51 -10.32 12.13 0.26
C ALA A 51 -9.15 11.60 -0.59
N VAL A 52 -8.74 12.35 -1.63
CA VAL A 52 -7.55 12.02 -2.43
C VAL A 52 -6.28 12.10 -1.58
N GLY A 53 -6.14 13.17 -0.78
CA GLY A 53 -5.01 13.33 0.13
C GLY A 53 -4.85 12.15 1.09
N VAL A 54 -5.94 11.69 1.69
CA VAL A 54 -5.95 10.51 2.58
C VAL A 54 -5.52 9.24 1.84
N SER A 55 -6.01 9.05 0.61
CA SER A 55 -5.65 7.88 -0.22
C SER A 55 -4.15 7.84 -0.54
N LEU A 56 -3.57 8.99 -0.92
CA LEU A 56 -2.14 9.12 -1.22
C LEU A 56 -1.28 8.94 0.02
N LEU A 57 -1.68 9.53 1.15
CA LEU A 57 -0.96 9.40 2.41
C LEU A 57 -0.95 7.95 2.89
N ASN A 58 -2.09 7.27 2.77
CA ASN A 58 -2.20 5.83 3.05
C ASN A 58 -1.29 5.01 2.13
N TYR A 59 -1.24 5.31 0.83
CA TYR A 59 -0.33 4.64 -0.11
C TYR A 59 1.14 4.83 0.30
N LEU A 60 1.54 6.06 0.63
CA LEU A 60 2.91 6.37 1.01
C LEU A 60 3.32 5.65 2.30
N LEU A 61 2.46 5.63 3.31
CA LEU A 61 2.75 4.98 4.58
C LEU A 61 2.74 3.45 4.48
N VAL A 62 1.75 2.89 3.80
CA VAL A 62 1.57 1.44 3.75
C VAL A 62 2.48 0.81 2.72
N ILE A 63 2.69 1.40 1.55
CA ILE A 63 3.47 0.80 0.46
C ILE A 63 4.80 1.52 0.28
N GLY A 64 4.77 2.85 0.21
CA GLY A 64 5.95 3.67 0.00
C GLY A 64 7.04 3.45 1.05
N ALA A 65 6.71 3.47 2.34
CA ALA A 65 7.67 3.29 3.43
C ALA A 65 8.38 1.93 3.36
N ARG A 66 7.64 0.85 3.09
CA ARG A 66 8.22 -0.50 2.95
C ARG A 66 9.10 -0.61 1.71
N ALA A 67 8.66 -0.03 0.59
CA ALA A 67 9.43 -0.01 -0.64
C ALA A 67 10.74 0.79 -0.48
N LEU A 68 10.69 1.93 0.21
CA LEU A 68 11.86 2.75 0.53
C LEU A 68 12.84 2.01 1.44
N LEU A 69 12.36 1.37 2.51
CA LEU A 69 13.21 0.58 3.40
C LEU A 69 13.87 -0.58 2.64
N GLY A 70 13.11 -1.32 1.84
CA GLY A 70 13.66 -2.40 1.01
C GLY A 70 14.68 -1.91 -0.02
N GLY A 71 14.39 -0.79 -0.69
CA GLY A 71 15.30 -0.16 -1.64
C GLY A 71 16.60 0.33 -0.99
N LEU A 72 16.51 0.93 0.19
CA LEU A 72 17.66 1.41 0.95
C LEU A 72 18.56 0.25 1.40
N LEU A 73 17.97 -0.84 1.90
CA LEU A 73 18.71 -2.06 2.24
C LEU A 73 19.43 -2.64 1.03
N LEU A 74 18.79 -2.66 -0.15
CA LEU A 74 19.42 -3.12 -1.39
C LEU A 74 20.61 -2.24 -1.78
N LEU A 75 20.49 -0.91 -1.66
CA LEU A 75 21.60 0.01 -1.94
C LEU A 75 22.79 -0.24 -1.01
N PHE A 76 22.54 -0.42 0.29
CA PHE A 76 23.61 -0.73 1.25
C PHE A 76 24.26 -2.10 1.01
N ASP A 77 23.50 -3.10 0.57
CA ASP A 77 24.06 -4.41 0.22
C ASP A 77 24.92 -4.32 -1.05
N ARG A 78 24.43 -3.65 -2.10
CA ARG A 78 25.16 -3.41 -3.35
C ARG A 78 26.46 -2.63 -3.10
N GLY A 79 26.44 -1.62 -2.24
CA GLY A 79 27.64 -0.86 -1.86
C GLY A 79 28.72 -1.73 -1.22
N ARG A 80 28.33 -2.69 -0.37
CA ARG A 80 29.27 -3.66 0.23
C ARG A 80 29.82 -4.65 -0.78
N GLN A 81 29.00 -5.12 -1.73
CA GLN A 81 29.45 -6.05 -2.78
C GLN A 81 30.42 -5.41 -3.78
N ILE A 82 30.29 -4.12 -4.07
CA ILE A 82 31.22 -3.38 -4.93
C ILE A 82 32.55 -3.15 -4.22
N ALA A 83 32.53 -2.80 -2.93
CA ALA A 83 33.74 -2.59 -2.13
C ALA A 83 34.56 -3.87 -1.87
N GLY A 84 33.92 -5.04 -1.91
CA GLY A 84 34.57 -6.34 -1.68
C GLY A 84 35.02 -7.10 -2.93
N ARG A 85 34.87 -6.55 -4.14
CA ARG A 85 35.34 -7.19 -5.38
C ARG A 85 36.85 -6.98 -5.55
N PRO A 86 37.69 -8.04 -5.55
CA PRO A 86 39.07 -7.90 -6.02
C PRO A 86 39.02 -7.65 -7.54
N GLY A 87 39.62 -6.53 -7.95
CA GLY A 87 39.87 -6.19 -9.36
C GLY A 87 41.07 -6.94 -9.91
#